data_AF-A0A8D0XNY8-F1
#
_entry.id   AF-A0A8D0XNY8-F1
#
_cell.length_a   1.000
_cell.length_b   1.000
_cell.length_c   1.000
_cell.angle_alpha   90.00
_cell.angle_beta   90.00
_cell.angle_gamma   90.00
#
_symmetry.space_group_name_H-M   'P 1'
#
loop_
_entity.id
_entity.type
_entity.pdbx_description
1 polymer ?
#
loop_
_entity_poly.entity_id
_entity_poly.type
_entity_poly.pdbx_seq_one_letter_code
_entity_poly.pdbx_strand_id
1 'polypeptide(L)'
;YAVLEELVNSGRLRGTVVGGRQDKAVFVPDIYSRTQSTWVDSFFRQNGYLEFDALSRLGIPDAVSYIKKRYKTIQLLFLKAACIGQGLVDQVEASVEEAISSGTWVDIAPLLPSSLSVEDAAILLQHLLRALSKQTSAVVFSDTVVVSEKFINDCVELFSEPMHQKAEKEMKNNPVHLITEEDLKQISSLESTNTNKKDKKDERRRKATEGSGSVRGGGGGNAREYKIKKIKKKGRKDDDSDDESSHTGRKKPEITFMFQDEIEDFLRKHLQDAPEEFISELAEYLIKPLNKTYLEVVRSVFMSSTSSASGTGRKRTIKDLQEEVSNLYNNIRLFEKGTKFFTDDTQAALTKHLLKTVCTDITNLIFNFLASDLMMAVDDPAAITSESIEDFLSCLDSAAEACDIMVKKGDKKRERQILFQHRQALTEQLKVTEDPALILHLTSVLLFQFLTHSMLHAPGRCVPQIIAFLSSKIPEDQHTLLVKYQGLVVKHLLSQNKKTGQGENSLSDELDKEQEDITNTTRKELQELSSSIKDLVLKSRKSSMTEE
;
A
#
# COMPACT_ATOMS: atom_id res chain seq x y z
N TYR A 1 63.16 3.46 -66.53
CA TYR A 1 62.94 2.23 -65.78
C TYR A 1 64.24 1.42 -65.62
N ALA A 2 64.80 0.84 -66.69
CA ALA A 2 66.03 0.03 -66.61
C ALA A 2 67.24 0.76 -65.98
N VAL A 3 67.47 2.04 -66.34
CA VAL A 3 68.58 2.85 -65.78
C VAL A 3 68.42 3.08 -64.28
N LEU A 4 67.19 3.25 -63.78
CA LEU A 4 66.93 3.49 -62.36
C LEU A 4 67.12 2.21 -61.54
N GLU A 5 66.65 1.07 -62.04
CA GLU A 5 66.90 -0.24 -61.43
C GLU A 5 68.40 -0.59 -61.45
N GLU A 6 69.12 -0.29 -62.52
CA GLU A 6 70.56 -0.49 -62.62
C GLU A 6 71.34 0.38 -61.60
N LEU A 7 70.92 1.63 -61.39
CA LEU A 7 71.52 2.53 -60.39
C LEU A 7 71.25 2.10 -58.95
N VAL A 8 70.08 1.48 -58.68
CA VAL A 8 69.77 0.87 -57.38
C VAL A 8 70.58 -0.43 -57.18
N ASN A 9 70.62 -1.31 -58.19
CA ASN A 9 71.33 -2.58 -58.13
C ASN A 9 72.85 -2.42 -58.05
N SER A 10 73.41 -1.37 -58.68
CA SER A 10 74.82 -1.01 -58.58
C SER A 10 75.18 -0.27 -57.28
N GLY A 11 74.20 -0.02 -56.40
CA GLY A 11 74.40 0.64 -55.10
C GLY A 11 74.69 2.14 -55.17
N ARG A 12 74.62 2.76 -56.36
CA ARG A 12 74.83 4.20 -56.56
C ARG A 12 73.65 5.04 -56.06
N LEU A 13 72.45 4.48 -56.06
CA LEU A 13 71.26 5.06 -55.45
C LEU A 13 70.71 4.14 -54.36
N ARG A 14 70.47 4.69 -53.16
CA ARG A 14 69.88 3.98 -52.04
C ARG A 14 68.38 4.24 -52.00
N GLY A 15 67.59 3.26 -52.40
CA GLY A 15 66.13 3.35 -52.47
C GLY A 15 65.52 2.13 -53.14
N THR A 16 64.20 2.07 -53.16
CA THR A 16 63.44 1.01 -53.83
C THR A 16 62.55 1.60 -54.92
N VAL A 17 62.43 0.92 -56.05
CA VAL A 17 61.48 1.29 -57.11
C VAL A 17 60.18 0.52 -56.87
N VAL A 18 59.06 1.23 -56.67
CA VAL A 18 57.74 0.64 -56.39
C VAL A 18 56.76 1.02 -57.52
N GLY A 19 56.02 0.04 -58.03
CA GLY A 19 55.12 0.19 -59.18
C GLY A 19 55.56 -0.71 -60.34
N GLY A 20 54.66 -1.57 -60.81
CA GLY A 20 54.96 -2.57 -61.85
C GLY A 20 55.29 -1.96 -63.22
N ARG A 21 55.61 -2.84 -64.18
CA ARG A 21 56.11 -2.56 -65.55
C ARG A 21 55.19 -1.71 -66.47
N GLN A 22 54.18 -1.01 -65.97
CA GLN A 22 53.35 -0.09 -66.75
C GLN A 22 53.24 1.28 -66.07
N ASP A 23 53.78 2.29 -66.77
CA ASP A 23 53.62 3.75 -66.72
C ASP A 23 53.58 4.54 -65.38
N LYS A 24 53.66 3.91 -64.20
CA LYS A 24 53.74 4.61 -62.91
C LYS A 24 54.72 3.95 -61.93
N ALA A 25 56.00 3.87 -62.32
CA ALA A 25 57.07 3.47 -61.40
C ALA A 25 57.55 4.68 -60.58
N VAL A 26 57.47 4.58 -59.25
CA VAL A 26 57.89 5.63 -58.31
C VAL A 26 59.16 5.19 -57.60
N PHE A 27 60.20 6.04 -57.62
CA PHE A 27 61.40 5.83 -56.83
C PHE A 27 61.16 6.30 -55.39
N VAL A 28 61.40 5.42 -54.42
CA VAL A 28 61.30 5.73 -53.00
C VAL A 28 62.72 5.70 -52.39
N PRO A 29 63.33 6.86 -52.09
CA PRO A 29 64.65 6.91 -51.45
C PRO A 29 64.67 6.24 -50.07
N ASP A 30 65.76 5.58 -49.71
CA ASP A 30 65.90 4.91 -48.40
C ASP A 30 65.76 5.90 -47.24
N ILE A 31 66.24 7.13 -47.41
CA ILE A 31 66.13 8.18 -46.38
C ILE A 31 64.68 8.58 -46.13
N TYR A 32 63.84 8.57 -47.17
CA TYR A 32 62.41 8.86 -47.06
C TYR A 32 61.71 7.75 -46.27
N SER A 33 61.94 6.48 -46.64
CA SER A 33 61.41 5.31 -45.92
C SER A 33 61.87 5.27 -44.46
N ARG A 34 63.14 5.62 -44.18
CA ARG A 34 63.67 5.72 -42.81
C ARG A 34 63.03 6.86 -42.03
N THR A 35 62.83 8.02 -42.63
CA THR A 35 62.22 9.17 -41.96
C THR A 35 60.76 8.91 -41.61
N GLN A 36 59.98 8.36 -42.54
CA GLN A 36 58.61 7.88 -42.28
C GLN A 36 58.61 6.89 -41.11
N SER A 37 59.51 5.91 -41.18
CA SER A 37 59.67 4.86 -40.18
C SER A 37 59.98 5.41 -38.79
N THR A 38 60.93 6.34 -38.69
CA THR A 38 61.33 6.97 -37.43
C THR A 38 60.22 7.85 -36.87
N TRP A 39 59.49 8.57 -37.73
CA TRP A 39 58.33 9.36 -37.30
C TRP A 39 57.26 8.46 -36.69
N VAL A 40 56.89 7.35 -37.36
CA VAL A 40 55.86 6.43 -36.88
C VAL A 40 56.24 5.81 -35.53
N ASP A 41 57.50 5.40 -35.37
CA ASP A 41 57.98 4.84 -34.09
C ASP A 41 57.98 5.89 -32.97
N SER A 42 58.38 7.12 -33.29
CA SER A 42 58.45 8.21 -32.30
C SER A 42 57.06 8.65 -31.87
N PHE A 43 56.14 8.81 -32.82
CA PHE A 43 54.75 9.17 -32.55
C PHE A 43 54.07 8.10 -31.70
N PHE A 44 54.19 6.83 -32.07
CA PHE A 44 53.56 5.74 -31.32
C PHE A 44 54.14 5.63 -29.90
N ARG A 45 55.46 5.78 -29.73
CA ARG A 45 56.09 5.75 -28.40
C ARG A 45 55.67 6.91 -27.50
N GLN A 46 55.42 8.08 -28.08
CA GLN A 46 55.05 9.28 -27.32
C GLN A 46 53.55 9.28 -26.97
N ASN A 47 52.69 8.92 -27.92
CA ASN A 47 51.25 9.11 -27.80
C ASN A 47 50.49 7.81 -27.51
N GLY A 48 51.08 6.65 -27.78
CA GLY A 48 50.42 5.36 -27.54
C GLY A 48 49.34 4.96 -28.55
N TYR A 49 49.12 5.76 -29.60
CA TYR A 49 48.18 5.48 -30.70
C TYR A 49 48.76 5.89 -32.06
N LEU A 50 48.13 5.45 -33.15
CA LEU A 50 48.48 5.84 -34.53
C LEU A 50 47.22 6.03 -35.38
N GLU A 51 47.09 7.19 -36.00
CA GLU A 51 46.01 7.51 -36.93
C GLU A 51 46.28 6.95 -38.33
N PHE A 52 45.27 6.34 -38.96
CA PHE A 52 45.42 5.84 -40.32
C PHE A 52 45.51 6.96 -41.36
N ASP A 53 44.87 8.09 -41.10
CA ASP A 53 44.94 9.28 -41.96
C ASP A 53 46.33 9.94 -41.90
N ALA A 54 46.96 10.03 -40.71
CA ALA A 54 48.34 10.49 -40.59
C ALA A 54 49.32 9.60 -41.37
N LEU A 55 49.13 8.28 -41.35
CA LEU A 55 49.93 7.34 -42.14
C LEU A 55 49.69 7.49 -43.65
N SER A 56 48.44 7.73 -44.05
CA SER A 56 48.08 8.00 -45.45
C SER A 56 48.72 9.29 -45.96
N ARG A 57 48.70 10.36 -45.16
CA ARG A 57 49.40 11.64 -45.46
C ARG A 57 50.91 11.49 -45.54
N LEU A 58 51.48 10.59 -44.75
CA LEU A 58 52.91 10.27 -44.83
C LEU A 58 53.28 9.50 -46.09
N GLY A 59 52.31 9.03 -46.89
CA GLY A 59 52.56 8.27 -48.12
C GLY A 59 52.60 6.76 -47.90
N ILE A 60 51.93 6.25 -46.85
CA ILE A 60 51.73 4.82 -46.60
C ILE A 60 50.27 4.49 -46.94
N PRO A 61 49.98 3.94 -48.14
CA PRO A 61 48.60 3.74 -48.60
C PRO A 61 47.85 2.59 -47.88
N ASP A 62 48.58 1.60 -47.35
CA ASP A 62 48.00 0.50 -46.55
C ASP A 62 48.53 0.57 -45.11
N ALA A 63 47.91 1.44 -44.32
CA ALA A 63 48.29 1.69 -42.93
C ALA A 63 48.19 0.43 -42.05
N VAL A 64 47.12 -0.36 -42.20
CA VAL A 64 46.85 -1.52 -41.34
C VAL A 64 47.88 -2.63 -41.58
N SER A 65 48.16 -2.98 -42.83
CA SER A 65 49.18 -3.99 -43.14
C SER A 65 50.58 -3.53 -42.76
N TYR A 66 50.86 -2.23 -42.94
CA TYR A 66 52.14 -1.64 -42.54
C TYR A 66 52.38 -1.77 -41.03
N ILE A 67 51.41 -1.38 -40.21
CA ILE A 67 51.47 -1.48 -38.74
C ILE A 67 51.64 -2.94 -38.31
N LYS A 68 50.84 -3.86 -38.85
CA LYS A 68 50.93 -5.31 -38.53
C LYS A 68 52.29 -5.90 -38.88
N LYS A 69 52.90 -5.46 -40.00
CA LYS A 69 54.24 -5.93 -40.41
C LYS A 69 55.35 -5.37 -39.51
N ARG A 70 55.17 -4.14 -39.01
CA ARG A 70 56.16 -3.41 -38.22
C ARG A 70 56.13 -3.80 -36.74
N TYR A 71 54.96 -3.89 -36.14
CA TYR A 71 54.76 -4.13 -34.70
C TYR A 71 54.26 -5.55 -34.41
N LYS A 72 54.97 -6.57 -34.92
CA LYS A 72 54.54 -7.98 -34.78
C LYS A 72 54.46 -8.49 -33.34
N THR A 73 55.19 -7.87 -32.42
CA THR A 73 55.32 -8.29 -31.03
C THR A 73 54.46 -7.48 -30.06
N ILE A 74 53.84 -6.39 -30.52
CA ILE A 74 53.05 -5.50 -29.67
C ILE A 74 51.57 -5.76 -29.99
N GLN A 75 50.77 -5.99 -28.95
CA GLN A 75 49.32 -6.06 -29.10
C GLN A 75 48.77 -4.66 -29.34
N LEU A 76 48.07 -4.50 -30.46
CA LEU A 76 47.46 -3.26 -30.89
C LEU A 76 45.99 -3.54 -31.19
N LEU A 77 45.11 -2.68 -30.69
CA LEU A 77 43.70 -2.70 -31.03
C LEU A 77 43.49 -1.84 -32.28
N PHE A 78 42.96 -2.44 -33.34
CA PHE A 78 42.65 -1.74 -34.58
C PHE A 78 41.20 -1.25 -34.53
N LEU A 79 41.02 0.06 -34.58
CA LEU A 79 39.71 0.71 -34.67
C LEU A 79 39.46 1.14 -36.11
N LYS A 80 38.50 2.04 -36.34
CA LYS A 80 38.13 2.52 -37.68
C LYS A 80 39.01 3.69 -38.13
N ALA A 81 39.29 4.68 -37.28
CA ALA A 81 40.14 5.82 -37.64
C ALA A 81 41.60 5.69 -37.20
N ALA A 82 41.87 4.90 -36.16
CA ALA A 82 43.22 4.74 -35.58
C ALA A 82 43.46 3.32 -35.04
N CYS A 83 44.71 3.02 -34.67
CA CYS A 83 45.04 1.90 -33.80
C CYS A 83 45.58 2.38 -32.46
N ILE A 84 45.21 1.67 -31.40
CA ILE A 84 45.56 2.00 -30.02
C ILE A 84 46.50 0.94 -29.46
N GLY A 85 47.52 1.37 -28.70
CA GLY A 85 48.41 0.50 -27.95
C GLY A 85 47.85 0.09 -26.59
N GLN A 86 48.35 -1.03 -26.05
CA GLN A 86 47.85 -1.62 -24.82
C GLN A 86 47.80 -0.65 -23.63
N GLY A 87 48.76 0.26 -23.47
CA GLY A 87 48.76 1.20 -22.34
C GLY A 87 47.54 2.12 -22.28
N LEU A 88 46.99 2.54 -23.42
CA LEU A 88 45.77 3.34 -23.46
C LEU A 88 44.53 2.46 -23.24
N VAL A 89 44.56 1.20 -23.70
CA VAL A 89 43.51 0.21 -23.39
C VAL A 89 43.44 -0.04 -21.89
N ASP A 90 44.58 -0.30 -21.24
CA ASP A 90 44.68 -0.55 -19.80
C ASP A 90 44.22 0.67 -18.98
N GLN A 91 44.50 1.90 -19.44
CA GLN A 91 44.03 3.11 -18.79
C GLN A 91 42.51 3.23 -18.82
N VAL A 92 41.89 3.00 -19.98
CA VAL A 92 40.43 3.04 -20.10
C VAL A 92 39.80 1.89 -19.34
N GLU A 93 40.41 0.70 -19.37
CA GLU A 93 39.97 -0.47 -18.59
C GLU A 93 39.97 -0.17 -17.09
N ALA A 94 41.05 0.42 -16.56
CA ALA A 94 41.15 0.79 -15.15
C ALA A 94 40.07 1.81 -14.74
N SER A 95 39.79 2.82 -15.57
CA SER A 95 38.73 3.80 -15.28
C SER A 95 37.33 3.17 -15.31
N VAL A 96 37.09 2.22 -16.22
CA VAL A 96 35.82 1.47 -16.28
C VAL A 96 35.67 0.55 -15.07
N GLU A 97 36.72 -0.18 -14.70
CA GLU A 97 36.71 -1.08 -13.54
C GLU A 97 36.50 -0.30 -12.23
N GLU A 98 37.15 0.86 -12.09
CA GLU A 98 36.95 1.76 -10.96
C GLU A 98 35.48 2.20 -10.85
N ALA A 99 34.87 2.67 -11.94
CA ALA A 99 33.48 3.09 -11.97
C ALA A 99 32.49 1.96 -11.61
N ILE A 100 32.79 0.74 -12.05
CA ILE A 100 31.98 -0.44 -11.72
C ILE A 100 32.13 -0.81 -10.23
N SER A 101 33.34 -0.72 -9.70
CA SER A 101 33.65 -1.05 -8.30
C SER A 101 33.02 -0.03 -7.33
N SER A 102 33.17 1.26 -7.63
CA SER A 102 32.65 2.39 -6.85
C SER A 102 31.14 2.55 -6.96
N GLY A 103 30.50 1.96 -7.98
CA GLY A 103 29.08 2.16 -8.24
C GLY A 103 28.78 3.53 -8.88
N THR A 104 29.66 4.05 -9.73
CA THR A 104 29.51 5.33 -10.42
C THR A 104 29.38 5.13 -11.94
N TRP A 105 29.40 6.25 -12.69
CA TRP A 105 29.50 6.29 -14.14
C TRP A 105 30.83 6.91 -14.56
N VAL A 106 31.28 6.63 -15.78
CA VAL A 106 32.48 7.23 -16.38
C VAL A 106 32.28 7.49 -17.87
N ASP A 107 32.63 8.68 -18.32
CA ASP A 107 32.74 9.01 -19.73
C ASP A 107 34.19 8.77 -20.19
N ILE A 108 34.37 7.95 -21.23
CA ILE A 108 35.70 7.66 -21.78
C ILE A 108 36.15 8.68 -22.82
N ALA A 109 35.26 9.51 -23.36
CA ALA A 109 35.61 10.48 -24.40
C ALA A 109 36.74 11.45 -23.98
N PRO A 110 36.79 11.97 -22.73
CA PRO A 110 37.89 12.83 -22.27
C PRO A 110 39.23 12.09 -22.12
N LEU A 111 39.20 10.75 -21.98
CA LEU A 111 40.41 9.91 -21.86
C LEU A 111 41.00 9.56 -23.23
N LEU A 112 40.21 9.72 -24.29
CA LEU A 112 40.60 9.37 -25.65
C LEU A 112 41.21 10.57 -26.39
N PRO A 113 42.24 10.33 -27.22
CA PRO A 113 42.72 11.31 -28.18
C PRO A 113 41.60 11.86 -29.07
N SER A 114 41.62 13.17 -29.35
CA SER A 114 40.62 13.86 -30.19
C SER A 114 40.55 13.36 -31.64
N SER A 115 41.51 12.53 -32.06
CA SER A 115 41.55 11.89 -33.36
C SER A 115 40.63 10.67 -33.48
N LEU A 116 40.18 10.13 -32.34
CA LEU A 116 39.26 8.99 -32.29
C LEU A 116 37.82 9.48 -32.41
N SER A 117 37.02 8.78 -33.20
CA SER A 117 35.59 9.08 -33.32
C SER A 117 34.79 8.41 -32.20
N VAL A 118 33.51 8.80 -32.09
CA VAL A 118 32.56 8.16 -31.15
C VAL A 118 32.41 6.67 -31.45
N GLU A 119 32.43 6.27 -32.74
CA GLU A 119 32.38 4.84 -33.11
C GLU A 119 33.65 4.08 -32.70
N ASP A 120 34.80 4.74 -32.69
CA ASP A 120 36.06 4.14 -32.22
C ASP A 120 36.03 3.92 -30.70
N ALA A 121 35.45 4.87 -29.96
CA ALA A 121 35.17 4.73 -28.52
C ALA A 121 34.22 3.55 -28.25
N ALA A 122 33.15 3.42 -29.04
CA ALA A 122 32.20 2.31 -28.93
C ALA A 122 32.85 0.93 -29.13
N ILE A 123 33.71 0.81 -30.16
CA ILE A 123 34.44 -0.44 -30.45
C ILE A 123 35.40 -0.78 -29.31
N LEU A 124 36.09 0.22 -28.75
CA LEU A 124 36.97 0.05 -27.59
C LEU A 124 36.18 -0.47 -26.38
N LEU A 125 35.07 0.18 -26.02
CA LEU A 125 34.20 -0.26 -24.93
C LEU A 125 33.66 -1.66 -25.14
N GLN A 126 33.21 -1.98 -26.35
CA GLN A 126 32.72 -3.33 -26.66
C GLN A 126 33.82 -4.39 -26.49
N HIS A 127 35.07 -4.06 -26.82
CA HIS A 127 36.20 -4.97 -26.62
C HIS A 127 36.49 -5.19 -25.14
N LEU A 128 36.53 -4.11 -24.35
CA LEU A 128 36.76 -4.14 -22.90
C LEU A 128 35.63 -4.88 -22.17
N LEU A 129 34.39 -4.55 -22.46
CA LEU A 129 33.23 -5.19 -21.83
C LEU A 129 33.15 -6.67 -22.14
N ARG A 130 33.57 -7.12 -23.33
CA ARG A 130 33.64 -8.56 -23.66
C ARG A 130 34.73 -9.28 -22.87
N ALA A 131 35.79 -8.60 -22.46
CA ALA A 131 36.80 -9.13 -21.55
C ALA A 131 36.28 -9.17 -20.10
N LEU A 132 35.58 -8.12 -19.67
CA LEU A 132 35.06 -7.92 -18.32
C LEU A 132 33.72 -8.65 -18.03
N SER A 133 32.95 -9.03 -19.06
CA SER A 133 31.58 -9.59 -18.93
C SER A 133 31.48 -10.91 -18.15
N LYS A 134 32.61 -11.50 -17.74
CA LYS A 134 32.65 -12.66 -16.85
C LYS A 134 32.53 -12.29 -15.36
N GLN A 135 32.70 -11.02 -15.00
CA GLN A 135 32.82 -10.58 -13.61
C GLN A 135 31.85 -9.46 -13.20
N THR A 136 31.31 -8.66 -14.13
CA THR A 136 30.54 -7.45 -13.77
C THR A 136 29.42 -7.09 -14.73
N SER A 137 28.34 -6.51 -14.20
CA SER A 137 27.21 -5.93 -14.93
C SER A 137 27.37 -4.42 -15.10
N ALA A 138 27.64 -4.00 -16.33
CA ALA A 138 27.73 -2.59 -16.72
C ALA A 138 26.94 -2.37 -18.02
N VAL A 139 26.35 -1.18 -18.16
CA VAL A 139 25.56 -0.76 -19.32
C VAL A 139 26.27 0.42 -19.99
N VAL A 140 26.30 0.43 -21.32
CA VAL A 140 26.88 1.53 -22.10
C VAL A 140 25.75 2.44 -22.58
N PHE A 141 25.97 3.74 -22.46
CA PHE A 141 25.09 4.81 -22.94
C PHE A 141 25.87 5.74 -23.86
N SER A 142 25.21 6.30 -24.86
CA SER A 142 25.75 7.27 -25.82
C SER A 142 27.09 6.86 -26.43
N ASP A 143 27.31 5.54 -26.59
CA ASP A 143 28.51 4.89 -27.13
C ASP A 143 29.85 5.22 -26.42
N THR A 144 29.83 6.01 -25.35
CA THR A 144 31.01 6.61 -24.71
C THR A 144 30.94 6.59 -23.18
N VAL A 145 29.74 6.44 -22.61
CA VAL A 145 29.55 6.45 -21.15
C VAL A 145 29.30 5.03 -20.68
N VAL A 146 30.06 4.58 -19.67
CA VAL A 146 29.84 3.31 -19.00
C VAL A 146 29.23 3.56 -17.64
N VAL A 147 28.15 2.85 -17.34
CA VAL A 147 27.40 2.96 -16.09
C VAL A 147 27.32 1.62 -15.41
N SER A 148 27.60 1.61 -14.11
CA SER A 148 27.46 0.41 -13.28
C SER A 148 26.00 0.08 -12.96
N GLU A 149 25.64 -1.20 -12.85
CA GLU A 149 24.27 -1.59 -12.46
C GLU A 149 23.89 -1.08 -11.05
N LYS A 150 24.88 -0.94 -10.15
CA LYS A 150 24.67 -0.34 -8.83
C LYS A 150 24.18 1.10 -8.94
N PHE A 151 24.84 1.91 -9.78
CA PHE A 151 24.43 3.28 -10.03
C PHE A 151 23.00 3.37 -10.59
N ILE A 152 22.63 2.45 -11.49
CA ILE A 152 21.25 2.39 -12.03
C ILE A 152 20.25 2.11 -10.91
N ASN A 153 20.55 1.18 -10.00
CA ASN A 153 19.68 0.88 -8.86
C ASN A 153 19.59 2.05 -7.88
N ASP A 154 20.70 2.73 -7.59
CA ASP A 154 20.72 3.92 -6.74
C ASP A 154 19.87 5.03 -7.36
N CYS A 155 19.95 5.21 -8.69
CA CYS A 155 19.07 6.13 -9.42
C CYS A 155 17.59 5.75 -9.29
N VAL A 156 17.23 4.45 -9.33
CA VAL A 156 15.86 3.98 -9.08
C VAL A 156 15.42 4.27 -7.64
N GLU A 157 16.31 4.07 -6.66
CA GLU A 157 16.03 4.35 -5.25
C GLU A 157 15.75 5.84 -4.98
N LEU A 158 16.35 6.77 -5.73
CA LEU A 158 16.04 8.21 -5.62
C LEU A 158 14.55 8.50 -5.88
N PHE A 159 13.88 7.68 -6.68
CA PHE A 159 12.44 7.83 -6.97
C PHE A 159 11.54 7.10 -5.97
N SER A 160 12.07 6.34 -5.02
CA SER A 160 11.28 5.56 -4.06
C SER A 160 10.35 6.44 -3.20
N GLU A 161 10.86 7.54 -2.65
CA GLU A 161 10.08 8.47 -1.83
C GLU A 161 8.95 9.16 -2.62
N PRO A 162 9.20 9.78 -3.81
CA PRO A 162 8.12 10.33 -4.61
C PRO A 162 7.15 9.26 -5.13
N MET A 163 7.60 8.01 -5.38
CA MET A 163 6.71 6.87 -5.68
C MET A 163 5.72 6.60 -4.55
N HIS A 164 6.20 6.49 -3.31
CA HIS A 164 5.35 6.25 -2.15
C HIS A 164 4.33 7.38 -1.94
N GLN A 165 4.76 8.64 -2.04
CA GLN A 165 3.86 9.79 -1.89
C GLN A 165 2.79 9.84 -2.99
N LYS A 166 3.14 9.50 -4.23
CA LYS A 166 2.19 9.45 -5.35
C LYS A 166 1.19 8.31 -5.17
N ALA A 167 1.67 7.11 -4.82
CA ALA A 167 0.82 5.95 -4.57
C ALA A 167 -0.20 6.21 -3.44
N GLU A 168 0.21 6.82 -2.33
CA GLU A 168 -0.71 7.16 -1.23
C GLU A 168 -1.77 8.19 -1.62
N LYS A 169 -1.41 9.20 -2.43
CA LYS A 169 -2.35 10.21 -2.92
C LYS A 169 -3.35 9.62 -3.90
N GLU A 170 -2.89 8.78 -4.83
CA GLU A 170 -3.77 8.11 -5.80
C GLU A 170 -4.73 7.12 -5.12
N MET A 171 -4.28 6.41 -4.08
CA MET A 171 -5.15 5.54 -3.28
C MET A 171 -6.26 6.27 -2.54
N LYS A 172 -6.01 7.49 -2.04
CA LYS A 172 -7.02 8.32 -1.36
C LYS A 172 -8.07 8.86 -2.33
N ASN A 173 -7.68 9.07 -3.59
CA ASN A 173 -8.55 9.71 -4.58
C ASN A 173 -9.25 8.73 -5.53
N ASN A 174 -8.67 7.54 -5.79
CA ASN A 174 -9.21 6.58 -6.76
C ASN A 174 -8.74 5.12 -6.53
N PRO A 175 -9.31 4.39 -5.55
CA PRO A 175 -8.89 3.02 -5.24
C PRO A 175 -9.28 1.97 -6.31
N VAL A 176 -10.22 2.27 -7.21
CA VAL A 176 -10.84 1.28 -8.12
C VAL A 176 -10.09 1.12 -9.46
N HIS A 177 -9.26 2.09 -9.85
CA HIS A 177 -8.70 2.13 -11.22
C HIS A 177 -7.29 1.54 -11.38
N LEU A 178 -6.60 1.17 -10.30
CA LEU A 178 -5.17 0.80 -10.34
C LEU A 178 -4.90 -0.72 -10.25
N ILE A 179 -5.86 -1.53 -9.83
CA ILE A 179 -5.68 -2.99 -9.67
C ILE A 179 -6.76 -3.70 -10.47
N THR A 180 -6.36 -4.42 -11.51
CA THR A 180 -7.28 -5.20 -12.33
C THR A 180 -7.56 -6.56 -11.70
N GLU A 181 -8.70 -7.19 -12.03
CA GLU A 181 -9.01 -8.57 -11.58
C GLU A 181 -7.92 -9.60 -11.94
N GLU A 182 -7.10 -9.33 -12.96
CA GLU A 182 -5.95 -10.17 -13.35
C GLU A 182 -4.79 -10.05 -12.35
N ASP A 183 -4.55 -8.87 -11.77
CA ASP A 183 -3.53 -8.64 -10.75
C ASP A 183 -3.85 -9.39 -9.44
N LEU A 184 -5.13 -9.48 -9.08
CA LEU A 184 -5.62 -10.28 -7.95
C LEU A 184 -5.47 -11.80 -8.18
N LYS A 185 -5.57 -12.28 -9.42
CA LYS A 185 -5.38 -13.71 -9.78
C LYS A 185 -3.91 -14.13 -9.76
N GLN A 186 -2.97 -13.23 -10.06
CA GLN A 186 -1.54 -13.51 -9.89
C GLN A 186 -1.14 -13.61 -8.41
N ILE A 187 -1.81 -12.85 -7.53
CA ILE A 187 -1.59 -12.87 -6.08
C ILE A 187 -2.01 -14.22 -5.45
N SER A 188 -3.17 -14.77 -5.83
CA SER A 188 -3.63 -16.08 -5.32
C SER A 188 -2.75 -17.25 -5.77
N SER A 189 -2.08 -17.11 -6.91
CA SER A 189 -1.14 -18.11 -7.44
C SER A 189 0.20 -18.12 -6.70
N LEU A 190 0.65 -16.96 -6.19
CA LEU A 190 1.89 -16.82 -5.43
C LEU A 190 1.74 -17.20 -3.94
N GLU A 191 0.58 -16.97 -3.31
CA GLU A 191 0.34 -17.43 -1.93
C GLU A 191 0.21 -18.96 -1.81
N SER A 192 -0.19 -19.65 -2.88
CA SER A 192 -0.35 -21.10 -2.92
C SER A 192 0.97 -21.88 -2.85
N THR A 193 2.13 -21.23 -3.07
CA THR A 193 3.44 -21.89 -3.13
C THR A 193 4.27 -21.77 -1.84
N ASN A 194 3.97 -20.85 -0.92
CA ASN A 194 4.83 -20.58 0.24
C ASN A 194 4.33 -21.08 1.62
N THR A 195 3.16 -21.71 1.73
CA THR A 195 2.67 -22.28 3.01
C THR A 195 2.65 -23.81 3.08
N ASN A 196 2.89 -24.52 1.97
CA ASN A 196 2.67 -25.98 1.90
C ASN A 196 3.92 -26.87 2.09
N LYS A 197 5.08 -26.32 2.49
CA LYS A 197 6.33 -27.11 2.58
C LYS A 197 6.97 -27.28 3.97
N LYS A 198 6.39 -26.77 5.07
CA LYS A 198 7.02 -26.93 6.39
C LYS A 198 6.25 -27.68 7.49
N ASP A 199 4.93 -27.88 7.38
CA ASP A 199 4.17 -28.51 8.50
C ASP A 199 3.78 -29.98 8.31
N LYS A 200 4.18 -30.65 7.23
CA LYS A 200 3.80 -32.05 6.97
C LYS A 200 4.85 -33.09 7.39
N LYS A 201 5.97 -32.67 7.99
CA LYS A 201 7.09 -33.58 8.35
C LYS A 201 7.22 -33.89 9.85
N ASP A 202 6.62 -33.11 10.75
CA ASP A 202 6.73 -33.35 12.20
C ASP A 202 5.54 -34.08 12.84
N GLU A 203 4.36 -34.13 12.20
CA GLU A 203 3.18 -34.82 12.75
C GLU A 203 3.27 -36.36 12.69
N ARG A 204 4.16 -36.92 11.86
CA ARG A 204 4.31 -38.39 11.68
C ARG A 204 5.31 -39.06 12.61
N ARG A 205 6.04 -38.30 13.45
CA ARG A 205 7.06 -38.88 14.36
C ARG A 205 6.64 -38.97 15.83
N ARG A 206 5.40 -38.60 16.19
CA ARG A 206 4.90 -38.67 17.58
C ARG A 206 3.77 -39.67 17.83
N LYS A 207 3.45 -40.57 16.88
CA LYS A 207 2.45 -41.65 17.05
C LYS A 207 3.02 -43.07 16.84
N ALA A 208 4.27 -43.30 17.25
CA ALA A 208 4.90 -44.62 17.17
C ALA A 208 5.69 -45.01 18.43
N THR A 209 5.32 -44.48 19.60
CA THR A 209 5.84 -44.93 20.91
C THR A 209 4.74 -44.77 21.95
N GLU A 210 3.85 -45.76 22.02
CA GLU A 210 3.17 -46.22 23.23
C GLU A 210 2.33 -47.44 22.84
N GLY A 211 2.85 -48.63 23.14
CA GLY A 211 2.16 -49.88 22.93
C GLY A 211 1.29 -50.25 24.13
N SER A 212 0.15 -50.89 23.84
CA SER A 212 -0.44 -51.99 24.61
C SER A 212 -1.65 -52.48 23.81
N GLY A 213 -1.64 -53.68 23.25
CA GLY A 213 -1.99 -54.90 23.98
C GLY A 213 -3.50 -55.13 23.90
N SER A 214 -3.99 -55.90 22.93
CA SER A 214 -4.51 -57.27 23.15
C SER A 214 -6.04 -57.38 23.04
N VAL A 215 -6.47 -58.11 22.01
CA VAL A 215 -7.55 -59.13 22.01
C VAL A 215 -8.99 -58.69 22.31
N ARG A 216 -9.88 -58.73 21.30
CA ARG A 216 -11.03 -59.67 21.17
C ARG A 216 -12.03 -59.30 20.06
N GLY A 217 -12.45 -60.33 19.30
CA GLY A 217 -13.77 -60.51 18.66
C GLY A 217 -14.07 -59.63 17.44
N GLY A 218 -14.53 -60.11 16.28
CA GLY A 218 -15.29 -61.33 15.97
C GLY A 218 -16.65 -60.93 15.37
N GLY A 219 -16.95 -61.40 14.15
CA GLY A 219 -18.23 -61.25 13.44
C GLY A 219 -18.28 -60.03 12.51
N GLY A 220 -18.40 -60.16 11.17
CA GLY A 220 -19.48 -60.84 10.43
C GLY A 220 -20.65 -59.85 10.27
N GLY A 221 -21.15 -59.45 9.10
CA GLY A 221 -20.96 -59.83 7.70
C GLY A 221 -21.81 -58.86 6.83
N ASN A 222 -22.01 -59.26 5.57
CA ASN A 222 -22.81 -58.64 4.50
C ASN A 222 -22.12 -57.48 3.76
N ALA A 223 -21.47 -57.70 2.61
CA ALA A 223 -21.97 -58.21 1.32
C ALA A 223 -22.87 -57.22 0.58
N ARG A 224 -22.28 -56.52 -0.39
CA ARG A 224 -22.55 -56.57 -1.85
C ARG A 224 -22.03 -55.26 -2.44
N GLU A 225 -20.90 -55.34 -3.17
CA GLU A 225 -20.86 -55.26 -4.64
C GLU A 225 -21.14 -53.82 -5.11
N TYR A 226 -20.34 -53.17 -5.94
CA TYR A 226 -19.88 -53.64 -7.25
C TYR A 226 -18.55 -52.97 -7.61
N LYS A 227 -17.62 -53.80 -8.11
CA LYS A 227 -16.44 -53.41 -8.91
C LYS A 227 -16.90 -52.54 -10.09
N ILE A 228 -16.06 -51.67 -10.66
CA ILE A 228 -15.32 -51.99 -11.89
C ILE A 228 -14.06 -51.10 -12.03
N LYS A 229 -12.93 -51.81 -12.01
CA LYS A 229 -11.70 -51.74 -12.83
C LYS A 229 -11.11 -50.37 -13.24
N LYS A 230 -9.94 -50.13 -12.60
CA LYS A 230 -8.70 -49.53 -13.13
C LYS A 230 -8.39 -49.90 -14.60
N ILE A 231 -7.80 -48.95 -15.33
CA ILE A 231 -6.62 -49.04 -16.25
C ILE A 231 -5.99 -47.63 -16.21
N LYS A 232 -4.88 -47.33 -15.53
CA LYS A 232 -3.44 -47.58 -15.78
C LYS A 232 -2.87 -46.97 -17.08
N LYS A 233 -1.80 -46.16 -16.88
CA LYS A 233 -0.71 -45.76 -17.80
C LYS A 233 -1.11 -44.66 -18.82
N LYS A 234 -0.31 -43.66 -19.20
CA LYS A 234 1.17 -43.44 -19.29
C LYS A 234 1.28 -41.95 -19.73
N GLY A 235 2.02 -41.05 -19.10
CA GLY A 235 3.46 -40.82 -19.30
C GLY A 235 3.80 -40.15 -20.64
N ARG A 236 4.60 -39.06 -20.58
CA ARG A 236 5.25 -38.24 -21.66
C ARG A 236 4.39 -37.11 -22.26
N LYS A 237 4.91 -35.92 -22.60
CA LYS A 237 6.26 -35.30 -22.60
C LYS A 237 6.03 -33.82 -23.01
N ASP A 238 6.91 -32.92 -22.58
CA ASP A 238 7.07 -31.58 -23.15
C ASP A 238 7.19 -31.63 -24.69
N ASP A 239 6.50 -30.72 -25.38
CA ASP A 239 6.89 -30.22 -26.69
C ASP A 239 6.40 -28.78 -26.83
N ASP A 240 7.37 -27.87 -26.97
CA ASP A 240 7.19 -26.53 -27.49
C ASP A 240 6.59 -26.61 -28.89
N SER A 241 5.52 -25.87 -29.14
CA SER A 241 5.10 -25.54 -30.50
C SER A 241 4.61 -24.10 -30.51
N ASP A 242 5.45 -23.24 -31.09
CA ASP A 242 5.07 -21.97 -31.68
C ASP A 242 3.80 -22.17 -32.53
N ASP A 243 2.76 -21.41 -32.23
CA ASP A 243 1.73 -21.08 -33.21
C ASP A 243 1.24 -19.64 -32.95
N GLU A 244 1.72 -18.76 -33.82
CA GLU A 244 1.20 -17.42 -34.10
C GLU A 244 -0.32 -17.47 -34.21
N SER A 245 -1.02 -16.87 -33.25
CA SER A 245 -2.43 -16.52 -33.41
C SER A 245 -2.70 -15.12 -32.88
N SER A 246 -2.94 -14.26 -33.86
CA SER A 246 -3.41 -12.89 -33.76
C SER A 246 -4.70 -12.80 -32.96
N HIS A 247 -4.58 -12.46 -31.69
CA HIS A 247 -5.70 -11.93 -30.90
C HIS A 247 -5.45 -10.47 -30.55
N THR A 248 -6.39 -9.65 -31.02
CA THR A 248 -6.56 -8.23 -30.75
C THR A 248 -6.70 -7.97 -29.24
N GLY A 249 -5.57 -7.95 -28.55
CA GLY A 249 -5.47 -7.54 -27.16
C GLY A 249 -5.79 -6.06 -27.05
N ARG A 250 -6.86 -5.73 -26.33
CA ARG A 250 -7.02 -4.40 -25.73
C ARG A 250 -5.71 -4.07 -25.01
N LYS A 251 -5.02 -3.02 -25.45
CA LYS A 251 -3.78 -2.53 -24.83
C LYS A 251 -4.05 -2.33 -23.33
N LYS A 252 -3.32 -3.07 -22.49
CA LYS A 252 -3.26 -2.82 -21.05
C LYS A 252 -2.84 -1.34 -20.87
N PRO A 253 -3.54 -0.54 -20.06
CA PRO A 253 -3.01 0.76 -19.67
C PRO A 253 -1.77 0.49 -18.83
N GLU A 254 -0.60 0.72 -19.41
CA GLU A 254 0.67 0.67 -18.69
C GLU A 254 0.64 1.83 -17.68
N ILE A 255 0.48 1.50 -16.40
CA ILE A 255 0.44 2.50 -15.33
C ILE A 255 1.77 3.25 -15.36
N THR A 256 1.70 4.50 -15.82
CA THR A 256 2.87 5.35 -16.05
C THR A 256 3.16 6.11 -14.77
N PHE A 257 4.32 5.84 -14.15
CA PHE A 257 4.75 6.53 -12.94
C PHE A 257 5.05 8.01 -13.21
N MET A 258 5.84 8.31 -14.23
CA MET A 258 6.22 9.67 -14.66
C MET A 258 6.50 9.68 -16.16
N PHE A 259 6.40 10.84 -16.80
CA PHE A 259 6.82 11.01 -18.19
C PHE A 259 8.33 11.18 -18.30
N GLN A 260 8.89 10.89 -19.48
CA GLN A 260 10.33 11.00 -19.73
C GLN A 260 10.90 12.37 -19.34
N ASP A 261 10.22 13.46 -19.70
CA ASP A 261 10.62 14.83 -19.40
C ASP A 261 10.73 15.09 -17.87
N GLU A 262 9.84 14.51 -17.07
CA GLU A 262 9.85 14.66 -15.61
C GLU A 262 11.01 13.89 -14.97
N ILE A 263 11.34 12.72 -15.53
CA ILE A 263 12.48 11.89 -15.11
C ILE A 263 13.79 12.62 -15.47
N GLU A 264 13.89 13.18 -16.68
CA GLU A 264 15.05 13.96 -17.11
C GLU A 264 15.27 15.18 -16.21
N ASP A 265 14.23 15.96 -15.91
CA ASP A 265 14.31 17.12 -15.02
C ASP A 265 14.74 16.75 -13.59
N PHE A 266 14.33 15.57 -13.11
CA PHE A 266 14.73 15.07 -11.81
C PHE A 266 16.19 14.61 -11.81
N LEU A 267 16.63 13.88 -12.84
CA LEU A 267 18.01 13.44 -13.01
C LEU A 267 18.97 14.62 -13.19
N ARG A 268 18.59 15.66 -13.96
CA ARG A 268 19.41 16.89 -14.14
C ARG A 268 19.73 17.60 -12.83
N LYS A 269 18.81 17.58 -11.86
CA LYS A 269 19.04 18.19 -10.54
C LYS A 269 20.04 17.41 -9.70
N HIS A 270 20.07 16.08 -9.85
CA HIS A 270 20.92 15.17 -9.11
C HIS A 270 22.27 14.88 -9.80
N LEU A 271 22.35 15.02 -11.13
CA LEU A 271 23.52 14.72 -11.96
C LEU A 271 23.98 15.96 -12.73
N GLN A 272 24.50 16.94 -12.00
CA GLN A 272 24.86 18.26 -12.55
C GLN A 272 26.05 18.23 -13.53
N ASP A 273 26.89 17.20 -13.48
CA ASP A 273 28.10 17.06 -14.30
C ASP A 273 27.95 16.08 -15.48
N ALA A 274 26.75 15.53 -15.70
CA ALA A 274 26.48 14.52 -16.72
C ALA A 274 26.14 15.14 -18.10
N PRO A 275 26.59 14.53 -19.23
CA PRO A 275 26.18 14.95 -20.57
C PRO A 275 24.67 14.88 -20.77
N GLU A 276 24.10 15.84 -21.51
CA GLU A 276 22.65 15.92 -21.75
C GLU A 276 22.11 14.71 -22.51
N GLU A 277 22.86 14.21 -23.51
CA GLU A 277 22.53 12.99 -24.26
C GLU A 277 22.47 11.75 -23.36
N PHE A 278 23.39 11.66 -22.40
CA PHE A 278 23.43 10.58 -21.42
C PHE A 278 22.21 10.61 -20.48
N ILE A 279 21.78 11.80 -20.03
CA ILE A 279 20.61 11.93 -19.15
C ILE A 279 19.34 11.48 -19.88
N SER A 280 19.16 11.85 -21.15
CA SER A 280 17.98 11.44 -21.93
C SER A 280 17.93 9.92 -22.16
N GLU A 281 19.04 9.29 -22.53
CA GLU A 281 19.07 7.83 -22.69
C GLU A 281 18.89 7.08 -21.35
N LEU A 282 19.45 7.62 -20.26
CA LEU A 282 19.27 7.06 -18.92
C LEU A 282 17.80 7.17 -18.47
N ALA A 283 17.13 8.30 -18.74
CA ALA A 283 15.72 8.48 -18.45
C ALA A 283 14.86 7.46 -19.20
N GLU A 284 15.09 7.27 -20.50
CA GLU A 284 14.38 6.26 -21.31
C GLU A 284 14.60 4.84 -20.76
N TYR A 285 15.84 4.52 -20.37
CA TYR A 285 16.17 3.22 -19.78
C TYR A 285 15.45 2.99 -18.44
N LEU A 286 15.31 4.04 -17.61
CA LEU A 286 14.70 3.97 -16.28
C LEU A 286 13.17 3.90 -16.31
N ILE A 287 12.48 4.29 -17.39
CA ILE A 287 10.99 4.25 -17.46
C ILE A 287 10.44 2.86 -17.10
N LYS A 288 10.99 1.79 -17.68
CA LYS A 288 10.49 0.43 -17.44
C LYS A 288 10.76 -0.06 -16.00
N PRO A 289 11.99 0.04 -15.46
CA PRO A 289 12.28 -0.23 -14.06
C PRO A 289 11.42 0.59 -13.09
N LEU A 290 11.24 1.89 -13.34
CA LEU A 290 10.46 2.79 -12.50
C LEU A 290 8.96 2.44 -12.52
N ASN A 291 8.39 2.13 -13.68
CA ASN A 291 6.99 1.69 -13.76
C ASN A 291 6.78 0.35 -13.04
N LYS A 292 7.72 -0.59 -13.17
CA LYS A 292 7.65 -1.88 -12.46
C LYS A 292 7.72 -1.70 -10.94
N THR A 293 8.68 -0.91 -10.45
CA THR A 293 8.83 -0.63 -9.02
C THR A 293 7.65 0.18 -8.49
N TYR A 294 7.14 1.16 -9.25
CA TYR A 294 5.92 1.88 -8.89
C TYR A 294 4.70 0.95 -8.76
N LEU A 295 4.52 0.00 -9.68
CA LEU A 295 3.46 -1.01 -9.57
C LEU A 295 3.62 -1.88 -8.31
N GLU A 296 4.85 -2.27 -7.97
CA GLU A 296 5.14 -3.00 -6.73
C GLU A 296 4.86 -2.14 -5.49
N VAL A 297 5.21 -0.86 -5.52
CA VAL A 297 4.90 0.11 -4.45
C VAL A 297 3.40 0.29 -4.31
N VAL A 298 2.66 0.54 -5.38
CA VAL A 298 1.19 0.65 -5.37
C VAL A 298 0.55 -0.64 -4.84
N ARG A 299 1.02 -1.81 -5.27
CA ARG A 299 0.59 -3.11 -4.72
C ARG A 299 0.90 -3.21 -3.23
N SER A 300 2.07 -2.76 -2.79
CA SER A 300 2.47 -2.81 -1.38
C SER A 300 1.63 -1.87 -0.51
N VAL A 301 1.36 -0.64 -0.98
CA VAL A 301 0.53 0.35 -0.29
C VAL A 301 -0.94 -0.09 -0.29
N PHE A 302 -1.40 -0.72 -1.37
CA PHE A 302 -2.71 -1.33 -1.43
C PHE A 302 -2.83 -2.50 -0.47
N MET A 303 -1.87 -3.42 -0.49
CA MET A 303 -1.81 -4.53 0.44
C MET A 303 -1.67 -4.04 1.87
N SER A 304 -0.91 -2.98 2.17
CA SER A 304 -0.78 -2.46 3.53
C SER A 304 -2.07 -1.80 3.99
N SER A 305 -2.73 -1.03 3.12
CA SER A 305 -4.06 -0.46 3.38
C SER A 305 -5.13 -1.54 3.55
N THR A 306 -4.98 -2.67 2.85
CA THR A 306 -5.85 -3.84 2.90
C THR A 306 -5.32 -4.92 3.88
N SER A 307 -4.18 -4.73 4.55
CA SER A 307 -3.53 -5.78 5.37
C SER A 307 -4.10 -5.87 6.78
N SER A 308 -5.04 -4.97 7.13
CA SER A 308 -6.10 -5.26 8.09
C SER A 308 -6.96 -6.47 7.69
N ALA A 309 -6.92 -6.91 6.42
CA ALA A 309 -7.63 -8.06 5.87
C ALA A 309 -6.71 -9.25 5.48
N SER A 310 -5.56 -9.43 6.14
CA SER A 310 -4.97 -10.78 6.22
C SER A 310 -5.98 -11.72 6.91
N GLY A 311 -6.02 -13.02 6.56
CA GLY A 311 -6.99 -13.98 7.11
C GLY A 311 -7.01 -14.11 8.65
N THR A 312 -6.04 -13.53 9.36
CA THR A 312 -5.99 -13.37 10.82
C THR A 312 -6.59 -12.02 11.28
N GLY A 313 -6.35 -10.93 10.56
CA GLY A 313 -6.98 -9.61 10.75
C GLY A 313 -8.48 -9.64 10.46
N ARG A 314 -8.90 -10.23 9.32
CA ARG A 314 -10.32 -10.44 8.97
C ARG A 314 -11.06 -11.24 10.05
N LYS A 315 -10.45 -12.29 10.61
CA LYS A 315 -11.03 -13.06 11.72
C LYS A 315 -11.17 -12.26 13.01
N ARG A 316 -10.23 -11.36 13.29
CA ARG A 316 -10.29 -10.47 14.45
C ARG A 316 -11.38 -9.42 14.27
N THR A 317 -11.41 -8.75 13.12
CA THR A 317 -12.44 -7.76 12.76
C THR A 317 -13.84 -8.37 12.73
N ILE A 318 -14.01 -9.58 12.18
CA ILE A 318 -15.29 -10.31 12.21
C ILE A 318 -15.66 -10.70 13.64
N LYS A 319 -14.71 -11.12 14.47
CA LYS A 319 -14.98 -11.46 15.88
C LYS A 319 -15.41 -10.24 16.69
N ASP A 320 -14.74 -9.12 16.49
CA ASP A 320 -15.04 -7.85 17.18
C ASP A 320 -16.41 -7.32 16.71
N LEU A 321 -16.68 -7.35 15.40
CA LEU A 321 -18.00 -7.04 14.82
C LEU A 321 -19.09 -7.97 15.37
N GLN A 322 -18.83 -9.28 15.44
CA GLN A 322 -19.75 -10.28 15.96
C GLN A 322 -20.08 -10.00 17.44
N GLU A 323 -19.13 -9.51 18.22
CA GLU A 323 -19.35 -9.12 19.60
C GLU A 323 -20.18 -7.83 19.71
N GLU A 324 -19.88 -6.81 18.90
CA GLU A 324 -20.64 -5.56 18.87
C GLU A 324 -22.08 -5.75 18.40
N VAL A 325 -22.30 -6.45 17.28
CA VAL A 325 -23.64 -6.78 16.76
C VAL A 325 -24.41 -7.61 17.79
N SER A 326 -23.76 -8.57 18.46
CA SER A 326 -24.39 -9.37 19.52
C SER A 326 -24.77 -8.50 20.72
N ASN A 327 -23.94 -7.53 21.11
CA ASN A 327 -24.23 -6.63 22.22
C ASN A 327 -25.39 -5.69 21.89
N LEU A 328 -25.39 -5.06 20.70
CA LEU A 328 -26.49 -4.21 20.23
C LEU A 328 -27.80 -4.99 20.12
N TYR A 329 -27.79 -6.21 19.58
CA TYR A 329 -28.97 -7.06 19.50
C TYR A 329 -29.57 -7.39 20.88
N ASN A 330 -28.72 -7.74 21.85
CA ASN A 330 -29.17 -8.01 23.21
C ASN A 330 -29.71 -6.76 23.89
N ASN A 331 -29.10 -5.59 23.64
CA ASN A 331 -29.62 -4.31 24.11
C ASN A 331 -31.02 -4.03 23.55
N ILE A 332 -31.24 -4.20 22.24
CA ILE A 332 -32.55 -4.01 21.60
C ILE A 332 -33.60 -4.90 22.26
N ARG A 333 -33.30 -6.19 22.46
CA ARG A 333 -34.20 -7.15 23.14
C ARG A 333 -34.52 -6.74 24.58
N LEU A 334 -33.53 -6.24 25.32
CA LEU A 334 -33.71 -5.83 26.71
C LEU A 334 -34.46 -4.50 26.83
N PHE A 335 -34.25 -3.56 25.91
CA PHE A 335 -35.02 -2.32 25.82
C PHE A 335 -36.48 -2.60 25.42
N GLU A 336 -36.71 -3.51 24.47
CA GLU A 336 -38.06 -3.97 24.08
C GLU A 336 -38.84 -4.56 25.27
N LYS A 337 -38.16 -5.29 26.19
CA LYS A 337 -38.80 -5.73 27.45
C LYS A 337 -39.16 -4.55 28.36
N GLY A 338 -38.32 -3.52 28.41
CA GLY A 338 -38.56 -2.30 29.21
C GLY A 338 -39.71 -1.44 28.70
N THR A 339 -39.92 -1.38 27.38
CA THR A 339 -41.02 -0.57 26.80
C THR A 339 -42.40 -1.16 27.11
N LYS A 340 -42.51 -2.48 27.33
CA LYS A 340 -43.77 -3.18 27.68
C LYS A 340 -44.36 -2.80 29.05
N PHE A 341 -43.65 -2.01 29.86
CA PHE A 341 -44.18 -1.49 31.14
C PHE A 341 -45.04 -0.23 30.98
N PHE A 342 -45.08 0.36 29.79
CA PHE A 342 -45.80 1.61 29.51
C PHE A 342 -47.04 1.36 28.64
N THR A 343 -47.98 2.30 28.64
CA THR A 343 -49.20 2.28 27.84
C THR A 343 -48.92 2.58 26.36
N ASP A 344 -49.82 2.17 25.46
CA ASP A 344 -49.66 2.18 23.99
C ASP A 344 -49.02 3.46 23.42
N ASP A 345 -49.46 4.66 23.83
CA ASP A 345 -48.91 5.93 23.32
C ASP A 345 -47.44 6.15 23.71
N THR A 346 -47.09 5.86 24.97
CA THR A 346 -45.72 6.03 25.47
C THR A 346 -44.83 4.89 24.97
N GLN A 347 -45.36 3.68 24.92
CA GLN A 347 -44.69 2.52 24.34
C GLN A 347 -44.36 2.75 22.87
N ALA A 348 -45.29 3.30 22.06
CA ALA A 348 -45.05 3.65 20.67
C ALA A 348 -43.93 4.69 20.52
N ALA A 349 -43.90 5.72 21.38
CA ALA A 349 -42.85 6.73 21.37
C ALA A 349 -41.47 6.16 21.71
N LEU A 350 -41.39 5.25 22.71
CA LEU A 350 -40.17 4.56 23.10
C LEU A 350 -39.68 3.61 22.00
N THR A 351 -40.59 2.82 21.43
CA THR A 351 -40.32 1.92 20.30
C THR A 351 -39.78 2.69 19.09
N LYS A 352 -40.41 3.81 18.73
CA LYS A 352 -39.95 4.68 17.65
C LYS A 352 -38.56 5.27 17.93
N HIS A 353 -38.27 5.61 19.18
CA HIS A 353 -36.96 6.11 19.56
C HIS A 353 -35.88 5.02 19.46
N LEU A 354 -36.17 3.81 19.92
CA LEU A 354 -35.27 2.66 19.80
C LEU A 354 -34.94 2.33 18.34
N LEU A 355 -35.94 2.38 17.46
CA LEU A 355 -35.78 2.16 16.02
C LEU A 355 -34.84 3.19 15.37
N LYS A 356 -34.96 4.47 15.77
CA LYS A 356 -34.16 5.57 15.22
C LYS A 356 -32.76 5.72 15.81
N THR A 357 -32.42 4.91 16.82
CA THR A 357 -31.14 4.99 17.53
C THR A 357 -30.44 3.65 17.42
N VAL A 358 -30.60 2.78 18.42
CA VAL A 358 -29.86 1.51 18.53
C VAL A 358 -30.13 0.57 17.34
N CYS A 359 -31.35 0.55 16.80
CA CYS A 359 -31.65 -0.25 15.61
C CYS A 359 -31.02 0.34 14.33
N THR A 360 -30.96 1.68 14.23
CA THR A 360 -30.26 2.32 13.10
C THR A 360 -28.75 2.08 13.22
N ASP A 361 -28.19 2.13 14.43
CA ASP A 361 -26.76 1.89 14.69
C ASP A 361 -26.33 0.48 14.29
N ILE A 362 -27.07 -0.56 14.70
CA ILE A 362 -26.75 -1.95 14.33
C ILE A 362 -26.89 -2.18 12.82
N THR A 363 -27.86 -1.55 12.16
CA THR A 363 -28.02 -1.65 10.72
C THR A 363 -26.88 -0.96 9.98
N ASN A 364 -26.49 0.24 10.40
CA ASN A 364 -25.34 0.95 9.84
C ASN A 364 -24.05 0.16 10.04
N LEU A 365 -23.88 -0.48 11.20
CA LEU A 365 -22.72 -1.31 11.49
C LEU A 365 -22.61 -2.50 10.51
N ILE A 366 -23.70 -3.24 10.29
CA ILE A 366 -23.74 -4.36 9.34
C ILE A 366 -23.59 -3.88 7.89
N PHE A 367 -24.26 -2.78 7.54
CA PHE A 367 -24.21 -2.22 6.19
C PHE A 367 -22.80 -1.73 5.83
N ASN A 368 -22.14 -0.99 6.73
CA ASN A 368 -20.76 -0.53 6.52
C ASN A 368 -19.78 -1.69 6.44
N PHE A 369 -19.99 -2.75 7.23
CA PHE A 369 -19.18 -3.96 7.12
C PHE A 369 -19.35 -4.63 5.74
N LEU A 370 -20.59 -4.80 5.27
CA LEU A 370 -20.87 -5.37 3.96
C LEU A 370 -20.31 -4.52 2.81
N ALA A 371 -20.48 -3.21 2.88
CA ALA A 371 -19.94 -2.29 1.90
C ALA A 371 -18.41 -2.36 1.85
N SER A 372 -17.76 -2.46 3.02
CA SER A 372 -16.32 -2.68 3.10
C SER A 372 -15.89 -4.03 2.53
N ASP A 373 -16.66 -5.11 2.74
CA ASP A 373 -16.34 -6.45 2.23
C ASP A 373 -16.53 -6.52 0.70
N LEU A 374 -17.48 -5.75 0.15
CA LEU A 374 -17.78 -5.66 -1.28
C LEU A 374 -17.03 -4.53 -2.01
N MET A 375 -16.11 -3.82 -1.33
CA MET A 375 -15.34 -2.69 -1.88
C MET A 375 -16.20 -1.56 -2.45
N MET A 376 -17.36 -1.31 -1.86
CA MET A 376 -18.26 -0.21 -2.24
C MET A 376 -17.97 1.03 -1.38
N ALA A 377 -17.76 2.18 -2.02
CA ALA A 377 -17.79 3.47 -1.32
C ALA A 377 -19.25 3.80 -0.98
N VAL A 378 -19.56 3.98 0.31
CA VAL A 378 -20.89 4.38 0.77
C VAL A 378 -20.85 5.86 1.08
N ASP A 379 -21.48 6.65 0.22
CA ASP A 379 -21.88 8.00 0.52
C ASP A 379 -23.23 7.93 1.26
N ASP A 380 -23.15 8.01 2.60
CA ASP A 380 -24.26 8.27 3.54
C ASP A 380 -25.25 7.10 3.83
N PRO A 381 -25.11 6.36 4.96
CA PRO A 381 -25.99 5.25 5.34
C PRO A 381 -27.30 5.68 6.04
N ALA A 382 -27.75 6.91 5.84
CA ALA A 382 -28.95 7.42 6.52
C ALA A 382 -30.24 6.94 5.85
N ALA A 383 -30.76 5.79 6.29
CA ALA A 383 -32.18 5.50 6.52
C ALA A 383 -32.57 4.04 6.21
N ILE A 384 -32.56 3.20 7.24
CA ILE A 384 -33.38 1.98 7.24
C ILE A 384 -34.23 2.03 8.50
N THR A 385 -35.40 2.66 8.42
CA THR A 385 -36.37 2.69 9.52
C THR A 385 -37.50 1.72 9.23
N SER A 386 -37.59 0.62 9.99
CA SER A 386 -38.81 -0.19 10.06
C SER A 386 -39.82 0.45 11.02
N GLU A 387 -41.12 0.13 10.88
CA GLU A 387 -42.19 0.62 11.76
C GLU A 387 -42.39 -0.25 13.01
N SER A 388 -41.91 -1.50 13.00
CA SER A 388 -42.02 -2.49 14.07
C SER A 388 -40.65 -3.05 14.46
N ILE A 389 -40.42 -3.25 15.78
CA ILE A 389 -39.22 -3.89 16.32
C ILE A 389 -39.20 -5.39 16.02
N GLU A 390 -40.35 -6.05 15.99
CA GLU A 390 -40.42 -7.49 15.70
C GLU A 390 -40.03 -7.77 14.24
N ASP A 391 -40.53 -6.95 13.32
CA ASP A 391 -40.16 -7.02 11.89
C ASP A 391 -38.70 -6.63 11.69
N PHE A 392 -38.22 -5.61 12.42
CA PHE A 392 -36.80 -5.23 12.43
C PHE A 392 -35.90 -6.40 12.80
N LEU A 393 -36.20 -7.08 13.92
CA LEU A 393 -35.38 -8.18 14.42
C LEU A 393 -35.38 -9.36 13.45
N SER A 394 -36.50 -9.63 12.77
CA SER A 394 -36.59 -10.66 11.73
C SER A 394 -35.72 -10.32 10.50
N CYS A 395 -35.78 -9.07 10.02
CA CYS A 395 -34.93 -8.60 8.93
C CYS A 395 -33.44 -8.60 9.32
N LEU A 396 -33.14 -8.21 10.56
CA LEU A 396 -31.78 -8.20 11.09
C LEU A 396 -31.21 -9.62 11.22
N ASP A 397 -32.00 -10.59 11.70
CA ASP A 397 -31.58 -11.99 11.78
C ASP A 397 -31.24 -12.52 10.36
N SER A 398 -32.04 -12.17 9.36
CA SER A 398 -31.81 -12.54 7.95
C SER A 398 -30.57 -11.86 7.35
N ALA A 399 -30.36 -10.57 7.63
CA ALA A 399 -29.20 -9.83 7.17
C ALA A 399 -27.91 -10.31 7.84
N ALA A 400 -27.96 -10.60 9.14
CA ALA A 400 -26.83 -11.13 9.88
C ALA A 400 -26.43 -12.53 9.38
N GLU A 401 -27.39 -13.41 9.07
CA GLU A 401 -27.13 -14.71 8.45
C GLU A 401 -26.43 -14.58 7.09
N ALA A 402 -26.87 -13.64 6.24
CA ALA A 402 -26.22 -13.35 4.96
C ALA A 402 -24.78 -12.81 5.11
N CYS A 403 -24.42 -12.27 6.28
CA CYS A 403 -23.10 -11.77 6.61
C CYS A 403 -22.22 -12.78 7.38
N ASP A 404 -22.65 -14.04 7.54
CA ASP A 404 -22.03 -15.02 8.44
C ASP A 404 -21.93 -14.57 9.92
N ILE A 405 -22.79 -13.63 10.35
CA ILE A 405 -22.87 -13.12 11.72
C ILE A 405 -23.95 -13.91 12.49
N MET A 406 -23.53 -14.67 13.49
CA MET A 406 -24.44 -15.45 14.34
C MET A 406 -25.04 -14.61 15.46
N VAL A 407 -26.27 -14.15 15.29
CA VAL A 407 -26.98 -13.42 16.35
C VAL A 407 -27.77 -14.39 17.22
N LYS A 408 -27.33 -14.58 18.47
CA LYS A 408 -28.00 -15.45 19.45
C LYS A 408 -28.50 -14.63 20.63
N LYS A 409 -29.70 -14.96 21.11
CA LYS A 409 -30.22 -14.44 22.38
C LYS A 409 -29.23 -14.74 23.50
N GLY A 410 -28.88 -13.72 24.29
CA GLY A 410 -28.06 -13.88 25.48
C GLY A 410 -28.68 -14.87 26.46
N ASP A 411 -27.84 -15.68 27.09
CA ASP A 411 -28.27 -16.51 28.20
C ASP A 411 -28.62 -15.64 29.42
N LYS A 412 -29.32 -16.21 30.42
CA LYS A 412 -29.70 -15.48 31.65
C LYS A 412 -28.49 -14.83 32.35
N LYS A 413 -27.30 -15.42 32.22
CA LYS A 413 -26.05 -14.89 32.78
C LYS A 413 -25.59 -13.64 32.03
N ARG A 414 -25.57 -13.68 30.69
CA ARG A 414 -25.22 -12.53 29.85
C ARG A 414 -26.24 -11.40 29.95
N GLU A 415 -27.55 -11.70 30.02
CA GLU A 415 -28.57 -10.66 30.27
C GLU A 415 -28.32 -9.93 31.60
N ARG A 416 -28.03 -10.67 32.69
CA ARG A 416 -27.67 -10.08 33.99
C ARG A 416 -26.39 -9.23 33.93
N GLN A 417 -25.38 -9.70 33.19
CA GLN A 417 -24.14 -8.96 33.00
C GLN A 417 -24.37 -7.64 32.25
N ILE A 418 -25.13 -7.66 31.16
CA ILE A 418 -25.47 -6.46 30.37
C ILE A 418 -26.26 -5.47 31.24
N LEU A 419 -27.25 -5.96 32.00
CA LEU A 419 -28.02 -5.13 32.94
C LEU A 419 -27.12 -4.46 34.00
N PHE A 420 -26.14 -5.19 34.52
CA PHE A 420 -25.19 -4.66 35.49
C PHE A 420 -24.26 -3.61 34.87
N GLN A 421 -23.69 -3.89 33.70
CA GLN A 421 -22.81 -2.97 32.98
C GLN A 421 -23.53 -1.69 32.56
N HIS A 422 -24.74 -1.80 32.01
CA HIS A 422 -25.56 -0.64 31.65
C HIS A 422 -25.84 0.26 32.86
N ARG A 423 -26.19 -0.35 34.00
CA ARG A 423 -26.43 0.38 35.25
C ARG A 423 -25.17 1.10 35.73
N GLN A 424 -24.02 0.42 35.68
CA GLN A 424 -22.74 1.02 36.06
C GLN A 424 -22.39 2.20 35.16
N ALA A 425 -22.52 2.05 33.84
CA ALA A 425 -22.24 3.10 32.86
C ALA A 425 -23.13 4.34 33.08
N LEU A 426 -24.44 4.16 33.23
CA LEU A 426 -25.37 5.26 33.54
C LEU A 426 -25.06 5.93 34.88
N THR A 427 -24.65 5.15 35.89
CA THR A 427 -24.28 5.68 37.22
C THR A 427 -23.00 6.51 37.15
N GLU A 428 -22.01 6.09 36.35
CA GLU A 428 -20.77 6.83 36.11
C GLU A 428 -21.05 8.13 35.35
N GLN A 429 -21.89 8.08 34.31
CA GLN A 429 -22.35 9.27 33.60
C GLN A 429 -23.06 10.24 34.55
N LEU A 430 -23.98 9.77 35.39
CA LEU A 430 -24.73 10.61 36.34
C LEU A 430 -23.81 11.36 37.32
N LYS A 431 -22.68 10.78 37.72
CA LYS A 431 -21.72 11.44 38.62
C LYS A 431 -21.11 12.68 37.97
N VAL A 432 -20.71 12.57 36.71
CA VAL A 432 -19.98 13.61 35.97
C VAL A 432 -20.93 14.66 35.36
N THR A 433 -22.17 14.29 35.03
CA THR A 433 -23.11 15.20 34.37
C THR A 433 -23.46 16.43 35.22
N GLU A 434 -23.31 17.63 34.66
CA GLU A 434 -23.73 18.88 35.28
C GLU A 434 -25.02 19.46 34.67
N ASP A 435 -25.41 19.01 33.47
CA ASP A 435 -26.64 19.48 32.82
C ASP A 435 -27.90 19.01 33.58
N PRO A 436 -28.76 19.95 34.05
CA PRO A 436 -29.96 19.60 34.80
C PRO A 436 -30.92 18.67 34.05
N ALA A 437 -31.07 18.82 32.74
CA ALA A 437 -31.98 17.99 31.95
C ALA A 437 -31.46 16.54 31.84
N LEU A 438 -30.17 16.37 31.56
CA LEU A 438 -29.52 15.06 31.52
C LEU A 438 -29.46 14.39 32.92
N ILE A 439 -29.26 15.16 33.99
CA ILE A 439 -29.35 14.64 35.38
C ILE A 439 -30.74 14.03 35.63
N LEU A 440 -31.82 14.75 35.30
CA LEU A 440 -33.19 14.25 35.48
C LEU A 440 -33.45 13.01 34.63
N HIS A 441 -32.99 13.02 33.39
CA HIS A 441 -33.14 11.89 32.48
C HIS A 441 -32.44 10.63 33.01
N LEU A 442 -31.14 10.72 33.31
CA LEU A 442 -30.34 9.61 33.82
C LEU A 442 -30.89 9.08 35.15
N THR A 443 -31.29 9.98 36.06
CA THR A 443 -31.87 9.59 37.35
C THR A 443 -33.20 8.84 37.17
N SER A 444 -34.07 9.31 36.28
CA SER A 444 -35.37 8.66 36.01
C SER A 444 -35.21 7.27 35.39
N VAL A 445 -34.31 7.12 34.41
CA VAL A 445 -34.01 5.84 33.76
C VAL A 445 -33.35 4.87 34.74
N LEU A 446 -32.42 5.34 35.57
CA LEU A 446 -31.79 4.52 36.60
C LEU A 446 -32.80 4.05 37.64
N LEU A 447 -33.64 4.93 38.19
CA LEU A 447 -34.70 4.56 39.16
C LEU A 447 -35.65 3.53 38.58
N PHE A 448 -36.05 3.68 37.31
CA PHE A 448 -36.82 2.67 36.62
C PHE A 448 -36.09 1.33 36.59
N GLN A 449 -34.82 1.32 36.18
CA GLN A 449 -34.00 0.10 36.11
C GLN A 449 -33.75 -0.55 37.50
N PHE A 450 -33.71 0.24 38.57
CA PHE A 450 -33.62 -0.27 39.95
C PHE A 450 -34.90 -0.99 40.38
N LEU A 451 -36.07 -0.49 39.99
CA LEU A 451 -37.37 -1.01 40.43
C LEU A 451 -37.92 -2.14 39.55
N THR A 452 -37.66 -2.11 38.24
CA THR A 452 -38.23 -3.07 37.28
C THR A 452 -37.23 -4.13 36.82
N HIS A 453 -35.96 -4.00 37.21
CA HIS A 453 -34.84 -4.80 36.69
C HIS A 453 -34.76 -4.87 35.15
N SER A 454 -35.34 -3.89 34.47
CA SER A 454 -35.42 -3.81 33.01
C SER A 454 -34.73 -2.55 32.51
N MET A 455 -34.04 -2.66 31.36
CA MET A 455 -33.40 -1.49 30.75
C MET A 455 -34.42 -0.66 30.00
N LEU A 456 -34.24 0.65 29.99
CA LEU A 456 -35.09 1.56 29.26
C LEU A 456 -34.25 2.54 28.46
N HIS A 457 -34.49 2.60 27.15
CA HIS A 457 -33.92 3.61 26.26
C HIS A 457 -35.02 4.58 25.89
N ALA A 458 -34.98 5.79 26.44
CA ALA A 458 -36.07 6.76 26.34
C ALA A 458 -35.57 8.11 25.84
N PRO A 459 -36.36 8.82 25.00
CA PRO A 459 -36.06 10.20 24.68
C PRO A 459 -36.42 11.10 25.87
N GLY A 460 -35.79 12.28 25.97
CA GLY A 460 -36.05 13.24 27.05
C GLY A 460 -37.53 13.65 27.19
N ARG A 461 -38.32 13.59 26.10
CA ARG A 461 -39.76 13.89 26.09
C ARG A 461 -40.61 12.86 26.84
N CYS A 462 -40.10 11.64 27.04
CA CYS A 462 -40.79 10.57 27.76
C CYS A 462 -40.47 10.55 29.27
N VAL A 463 -39.58 11.43 29.73
CA VAL A 463 -39.18 11.52 31.15
C VAL A 463 -40.37 11.80 32.09
N PRO A 464 -41.31 12.72 31.79
CA PRO A 464 -42.49 12.94 32.62
C PRO A 464 -43.33 11.67 32.82
N GLN A 465 -43.47 10.85 31.77
CA GLN A 465 -44.23 9.60 31.79
C GLN A 465 -43.51 8.53 32.62
N ILE A 466 -42.17 8.52 32.57
CA ILE A 466 -41.35 7.66 33.45
C ILE A 466 -41.53 8.07 34.91
N ILE A 467 -41.49 9.37 35.23
CA ILE A 467 -41.70 9.88 36.59
C ILE A 467 -43.11 9.53 37.08
N ALA A 468 -44.12 9.69 36.24
CA ALA A 468 -45.50 9.30 36.54
C ALA A 468 -45.63 7.80 36.84
N PHE A 469 -44.94 6.94 36.08
CA PHE A 469 -44.87 5.50 36.38
C PHE A 469 -44.21 5.21 37.72
N LEU A 470 -43.12 5.94 38.04
CA LEU A 470 -42.38 5.80 39.30
C LEU A 470 -43.19 6.21 40.53
N SER A 471 -44.19 7.09 40.40
CA SER A 471 -45.04 7.56 41.51
C SER A 471 -45.61 6.46 42.39
N SER A 472 -45.96 5.31 41.79
CA SER A 472 -46.53 4.15 42.48
C SER A 472 -45.48 3.24 43.15
N LYS A 473 -44.18 3.48 42.92
CA LYS A 473 -43.08 2.57 43.27
C LYS A 473 -41.97 3.21 44.10
N ILE A 474 -41.96 4.53 44.26
CA ILE A 474 -40.99 5.27 45.08
C ILE A 474 -41.69 6.01 46.23
N PRO A 475 -40.98 6.31 47.33
CA PRO A 475 -41.53 7.13 48.41
C PRO A 475 -42.05 8.49 47.92
N GLU A 476 -43.14 8.97 48.53
CA GLU A 476 -43.82 10.21 48.13
C GLU A 476 -42.91 11.45 48.18
N ASP A 477 -41.98 11.49 49.15
CA ASP A 477 -40.97 12.54 49.28
C ASP A 477 -40.02 12.58 48.06
N GLN A 478 -39.61 11.41 47.56
CA GLN A 478 -38.72 11.29 46.40
C GLN A 478 -39.45 11.64 45.10
N HIS A 479 -40.71 11.22 44.98
CA HIS A 479 -41.55 11.57 43.85
C HIS A 479 -41.80 13.09 43.78
N THR A 480 -42.13 13.72 44.92
CA THR A 480 -42.35 15.17 45.01
C THR A 480 -41.10 15.95 44.61
N LEU A 481 -39.91 15.46 45.03
CA LEU A 481 -38.63 16.05 44.63
C LEU A 481 -38.38 15.94 43.11
N LEU A 482 -38.65 14.79 42.50
CA LEU A 482 -38.52 14.59 41.05
C LEU A 482 -39.47 15.48 40.25
N VAL A 483 -40.73 15.60 40.69
CA VAL A 483 -41.73 16.46 40.04
C VAL A 483 -41.35 17.94 40.15
N LYS A 484 -40.88 18.38 41.33
CA LYS A 484 -40.37 19.75 41.51
C LYS A 484 -39.21 20.05 40.56
N TYR A 485 -38.25 19.13 40.48
CA TYR A 485 -37.08 19.27 39.61
C TYR A 485 -37.46 19.24 38.12
N GLN A 486 -38.39 18.37 37.72
CA GLN A 486 -38.97 18.34 36.38
C GLN A 486 -39.57 19.71 36.00
N GLY A 487 -40.35 20.31 36.90
CA GLY A 487 -40.94 21.64 36.66
C GLY A 487 -39.88 22.72 36.41
N LEU A 488 -38.80 22.71 37.20
CA LEU A 488 -37.68 23.64 37.03
C LEU A 488 -36.91 23.40 35.72
N VAL A 489 -36.67 22.14 35.35
CA VAL A 489 -36.02 21.77 34.08
C VAL A 489 -36.86 22.23 32.88
N VAL A 490 -38.18 22.01 32.92
CA VAL A 490 -39.08 22.48 31.84
C VAL A 490 -39.07 24.00 31.75
N LYS A 491 -39.15 24.71 32.88
CA LYS A 491 -39.06 26.18 32.93
C LYS A 491 -37.73 26.67 32.34
N HIS A 492 -36.63 26.01 32.68
CA HIS A 492 -35.30 26.33 32.15
C HIS A 492 -35.22 26.12 30.64
N LEU A 493 -35.66 24.97 30.12
CA LEU A 493 -35.63 24.67 28.68
C LEU A 493 -36.53 25.62 27.87
N LEU A 494 -37.71 25.96 28.37
CA LEU A 494 -38.60 26.94 27.72
C LEU A 494 -37.99 28.35 27.69
N SER A 495 -37.27 28.74 28.74
CA SER A 495 -36.59 30.03 28.79
C SER A 495 -35.40 30.12 27.82
N GLN A 496 -34.67 29.01 27.63
CA GLN A 496 -33.58 28.96 26.65
C GLN A 496 -34.11 29.02 25.21
N ASN A 497 -35.17 28.29 24.88
CA ASN A 497 -35.76 28.31 23.53
C ASN A 497 -36.34 29.67 23.13
N LYS A 498 -36.81 30.49 24.08
CA LYS A 498 -37.27 31.85 23.79
C LYS A 498 -36.12 32.80 23.41
N LYS A 499 -34.93 32.64 24.03
CA LYS A 499 -33.73 33.43 23.70
C LYS A 499 -33.16 33.10 22.31
N THR A 500 -33.35 31.88 21.80
CA THR A 500 -32.86 31.46 20.46
C THR A 500 -33.80 31.80 19.30
N GLY A 501 -35.06 32.14 19.55
CA GLY A 501 -36.09 32.37 18.52
C GLY A 501 -36.43 33.83 18.20
N GLN A 502 -35.99 34.79 19.03
CA GLN A 502 -36.18 36.22 18.78
C GLN A 502 -34.89 36.82 18.23
N GLY A 503 -34.84 36.98 16.91
CA GLY A 503 -33.95 37.95 16.28
C GLY A 503 -34.31 39.35 16.77
N GLU A 504 -33.26 40.12 17.06
CA GLU A 504 -33.23 41.52 17.49
C GLU A 504 -34.52 42.32 17.18
N ASN A 505 -35.30 42.62 18.22
CA ASN A 505 -36.30 43.69 18.17
C ASN A 505 -36.23 44.50 19.46
N SER A 506 -35.67 45.70 19.31
CA SER A 506 -35.17 46.59 20.36
C SER A 506 -36.25 47.38 21.09
N LEU A 507 -37.19 46.75 21.79
CA LEU A 507 -38.13 47.45 22.69
C LEU A 507 -38.61 46.55 23.86
N SER A 508 -37.75 46.19 24.83
CA SER A 508 -38.19 45.66 26.16
C SER A 508 -37.09 45.54 27.26
N ASP A 509 -36.17 46.50 27.41
CA ASP A 509 -35.05 46.41 28.38
C ASP A 509 -35.41 46.15 29.86
N GLU A 510 -36.64 46.44 30.31
CA GLU A 510 -37.08 46.14 31.69
C GLU A 510 -37.68 44.74 31.84
N LEU A 511 -38.44 44.25 30.85
CA LEU A 511 -38.98 42.88 30.84
C LEU A 511 -37.86 41.86 30.64
N ASP A 512 -36.83 42.21 29.88
CA ASP A 512 -35.68 41.33 29.63
C ASP A 512 -34.82 41.13 30.88
N LYS A 513 -34.71 42.15 31.74
CA LYS A 513 -33.99 42.06 33.04
C LYS A 513 -34.74 41.20 34.06
N GLU A 514 -36.05 41.41 34.21
CA GLU A 514 -36.86 40.56 35.11
C GLU A 514 -36.85 39.10 34.65
N GLN A 515 -36.95 38.87 33.33
CA GLN A 515 -36.89 37.52 32.76
C GLN A 515 -35.51 36.88 33.00
N GLU A 516 -34.44 37.64 32.86
CA GLU A 516 -33.07 37.20 33.11
C GLU A 516 -32.83 36.86 34.60
N ASP A 517 -33.32 37.67 35.53
CA ASP A 517 -33.27 37.39 36.97
C ASP A 517 -34.05 36.11 37.33
N ILE A 518 -35.23 35.90 36.74
CA ILE A 518 -36.01 34.67 36.94
C ILE A 518 -35.23 33.45 36.38
N THR A 519 -34.56 33.58 35.24
CA THR A 519 -33.75 32.48 34.68
C THR A 519 -32.53 32.16 35.54
N ASN A 520 -31.86 33.18 36.09
CA ASN A 520 -30.71 33.03 36.97
C ASN A 520 -31.10 32.39 38.31
N THR A 521 -32.26 32.77 38.85
CA THR A 521 -32.83 32.19 40.07
C THR A 521 -33.18 30.72 39.85
N THR A 522 -33.86 30.41 38.73
CA THR A 522 -34.21 29.02 38.35
C THR A 522 -32.95 28.16 38.16
N ARG A 523 -31.87 28.72 37.59
CA ARG A 523 -30.59 28.02 37.39
C ARG A 523 -29.90 27.71 38.72
N LYS A 524 -29.90 28.65 39.68
CA LYS A 524 -29.35 28.43 41.03
C LYS A 524 -30.12 27.33 41.77
N GLU A 525 -31.45 27.38 41.74
CA GLU A 525 -32.30 26.33 42.35
C GLU A 525 -32.05 24.94 41.73
N LEU A 526 -31.87 24.87 40.40
CA LEU A 526 -31.51 23.62 39.73
C LEU A 526 -30.14 23.09 40.18
N GLN A 527 -29.14 23.96 40.35
CA GLN A 527 -27.81 23.56 40.82
C GLN A 527 -27.84 23.04 42.27
N GLU A 528 -28.60 23.69 43.15
CA GLU A 528 -28.76 23.25 44.54
C GLU A 528 -29.44 21.87 44.61
N LEU A 529 -30.53 21.68 43.87
CA LEU A 529 -31.29 20.44 43.86
C LEU A 529 -30.61 19.30 43.08
N SER A 530 -29.69 19.61 42.16
CA SER A 530 -28.95 18.61 41.36
C SER A 530 -28.28 17.55 42.22
N SER A 531 -27.66 17.96 43.34
CA SER A 531 -27.02 17.06 44.29
C SER A 531 -28.02 16.07 44.91
N SER A 532 -29.18 16.59 45.32
CA SER A 532 -30.25 15.81 45.95
C SER A 532 -30.90 14.83 44.97
N ILE A 533 -31.05 15.21 43.70
CA ILE A 533 -31.57 14.34 42.64
C ILE A 533 -30.59 13.20 42.33
N LYS A 534 -29.29 13.50 42.19
CA LYS A 534 -28.26 12.47 42.01
C LYS A 534 -28.23 11.49 43.18
N ASP A 535 -28.41 11.99 44.40
CA ASP A 535 -28.42 11.20 45.63
C ASP A 535 -29.56 10.17 45.70
N LEU A 536 -30.70 10.40 45.04
CA LEU A 536 -31.80 9.44 44.97
C LEU A 536 -31.34 8.07 44.43
N VAL A 537 -30.38 8.08 43.51
CA VAL A 537 -29.81 6.87 42.91
C VAL A 537 -28.48 6.49 43.56
N LEU A 538 -27.63 7.47 43.92
CA LEU A 538 -26.29 7.20 44.44
C LEU A 538 -26.27 6.76 45.90
N LYS A 539 -27.24 7.18 46.73
CA LYS A 539 -27.31 6.85 48.17
C LYS A 539 -28.24 5.69 48.52
N SER A 540 -29.16 5.29 47.63
CA SER A 540 -30.10 4.17 47.86
C SER A 540 -29.39 2.84 48.18
N ARG A 541 -28.10 2.73 47.84
CA ARG A 541 -27.26 1.56 48.10
C ARG A 541 -26.84 1.35 49.56
N LYS A 542 -27.03 2.31 50.47
CA LYS A 542 -26.65 2.11 51.89
C LYS A 542 -27.65 1.29 52.70
N SER A 543 -28.87 1.06 52.23
CA SER A 543 -29.92 0.36 53.02
C SER A 543 -30.40 -0.99 52.45
N SER A 544 -29.79 -1.54 51.38
CA SER A 544 -30.23 -2.81 50.78
C SER A 544 -29.08 -3.81 50.56
N MET A 545 -28.23 -3.99 51.57
CA MET A 545 -27.27 -5.11 51.65
C MET A 545 -27.69 -6.11 52.73
N THR A 546 -28.98 -6.39 52.82
CA THR A 546 -29.52 -7.58 53.48
C THR A 546 -30.71 -8.09 52.67
N GLU A 547 -30.64 -9.39 52.38
CA GLU A 547 -31.68 -10.30 51.91
C GLU A 547 -31.74 -10.66 50.41
N GLU A 548 -31.32 -11.93 50.20
CA GLU A 548 -31.61 -12.98 49.21
C GLU A 548 -31.30 -12.83 47.70
#